data_AF-A0A3S0XGP1-F1
#
_entry.id   AF-A0A3S0XGP1-F1
#
_cell.length_a   1.000
_cell.length_b   1.000
_cell.length_c   1.000
_cell.angle_alpha   90.00
_cell.angle_beta   90.00
_cell.angle_gamma   90.00
#
_symmetry.space_group_name_H-M   'P 1'
#
loop_
_entity.id
_entity.type
_entity.pdbx_description
1 polymer ?
#
loop_
_entity_poly.entity_id
_entity_poly.type
_entity_poly.pdbx_seq_one_letter_code
_entity_poly.pdbx_strand_id
1 'polypeptide(L)'
;MPEFTEFQLNARKLSERISGLLKKSSKSALGCMTFFQPLSIDAEGVNDVQTISLVAESLDEKNDLPLRYYLQEPKAHSVLSSQEFKDFKTKALTGCYIVKWRKYNSESSFNNKSLLDFFRKDLNVKGLGDLEADYIDSCLVAFSDFCGFVFKNKASSTYSGLNEQLKGSIQLEIHNARFPTTTASSLLYEAVNTGMQALGIKF
;
A
#
# COMPACT_ATOMS: atom_id res chain seq x y z
N MET A 1 -5.33 12.76 -7.55
CA MET A 1 -4.59 11.51 -7.75
C MET A 1 -4.10 11.43 -9.19
N PRO A 2 -2.97 10.74 -9.46
CA PRO A 2 -2.48 10.51 -10.82
C PRO A 2 -3.46 9.69 -11.66
N GLU A 3 -3.34 9.78 -12.99
CA GLU A 3 -4.07 8.90 -13.90
C GLU A 3 -3.63 7.44 -13.69
N PHE A 4 -4.56 6.48 -13.79
CA PHE A 4 -4.27 5.06 -13.52
C PHE A 4 -3.05 4.53 -14.29
N THR A 5 -2.93 4.87 -15.57
CA THR A 5 -1.82 4.41 -16.44
C THR A 5 -0.46 4.85 -15.90
N GLU A 6 -0.36 6.12 -15.49
CA GLU A 6 0.86 6.68 -14.90
C GLU A 6 1.13 6.06 -13.51
N PHE A 7 0.09 5.94 -12.69
CA PHE A 7 0.18 5.35 -11.36
C PHE A 7 0.66 3.89 -11.42
N GLN A 8 0.08 3.10 -12.31
CA GLN A 8 0.45 1.71 -12.56
C GLN A 8 1.89 1.60 -13.06
N LEU A 9 2.31 2.46 -13.99
CA LEU A 9 3.69 2.46 -14.49
C LEU A 9 4.70 2.75 -13.38
N ASN A 10 4.40 3.72 -12.51
CA ASN A 10 5.24 4.05 -11.36
C ASN A 10 5.33 2.88 -10.37
N ALA A 11 4.20 2.24 -10.07
CA ALA A 11 4.14 1.07 -9.17
C ALA A 11 4.92 -0.14 -9.71
N ARG A 12 4.85 -0.41 -11.03
CA ARG A 12 5.64 -1.47 -11.68
C ARG A 12 7.14 -1.24 -11.52
N LYS A 13 7.59 0.00 -11.71
CA LYS A 13 9.00 0.39 -11.62
C LYS A 13 9.48 0.58 -10.18
N LEU A 14 8.62 0.46 -9.17
CA LEU A 14 8.98 0.77 -7.78
C LEU A 14 10.08 -0.17 -7.24
N SER A 15 9.95 -1.47 -7.49
CA SER A 15 10.94 -2.49 -7.09
C SER A 15 12.31 -2.27 -7.73
N GLU A 16 12.35 -1.92 -9.01
CA GLU A 16 13.57 -1.60 -9.74
C GLU A 16 14.23 -0.32 -9.20
N ARG A 17 13.43 0.74 -8.96
CA ARG A 17 13.91 2.01 -8.40
C ARG A 17 14.58 1.79 -7.04
N ILE A 18 13.94 1.03 -6.16
CA ILE A 18 14.47 0.75 -4.82
C ILE A 18 15.70 -0.15 -4.88
N SER A 19 15.67 -1.21 -5.68
CA SER A 19 16.84 -2.10 -5.88
C SER A 19 18.05 -1.36 -6.45
N GLY A 20 17.82 -0.44 -7.39
CA GLY A 20 18.87 0.40 -7.96
C GLY A 20 19.50 1.36 -6.95
N LEU A 21 18.73 1.89 -6.01
CA LEU A 21 19.23 2.77 -4.95
C LEU A 21 20.02 2.01 -3.89
N LEU A 22 19.56 0.83 -3.48
CA LEU A 22 20.29 -0.04 -2.54
C LEU A 22 21.65 -0.48 -3.12
N LYS A 23 21.72 -0.77 -4.42
CA LYS A 23 22.99 -1.08 -5.12
C LYS A 23 23.93 0.13 -5.25
N LYS A 24 23.39 1.35 -5.27
CA LYS A 24 24.20 2.59 -5.32
C LYS A 24 24.73 2.96 -3.94
N SER A 25 23.91 2.82 -2.89
CA SER A 25 24.33 3.08 -1.51
C SER A 25 25.40 2.10 -1.02
N SER A 26 25.37 0.83 -1.46
CA SER A 26 26.42 -0.14 -1.15
C SER A 26 27.78 0.18 -1.80
N LYS A 27 27.76 0.87 -2.96
CA LYS A 27 28.98 1.28 -3.68
C LYS A 27 29.56 2.61 -3.21
N SER A 28 28.73 3.49 -2.63
CA SER A 28 29.17 4.81 -2.15
C SER A 28 29.74 4.82 -0.72
N ALA A 29 29.78 3.66 -0.03
CA ALA A 29 30.24 3.55 1.35
C ALA A 29 31.79 3.59 1.53
N LEU A 30 32.55 3.90 0.48
CA LEU A 30 34.03 3.88 0.47
C LEU A 30 34.69 5.27 0.55
N GLY A 31 33.94 6.33 0.88
CA GLY A 31 34.47 7.69 1.09
C GLY A 31 33.85 8.37 2.31
N CYS A 32 34.66 9.11 3.07
CA CYS A 32 34.42 9.65 4.42
C CYS A 32 33.26 10.68 4.59
N MET A 33 32.10 10.50 3.97
CA MET A 33 30.92 11.37 4.13
C MET A 33 29.65 10.59 4.51
N THR A 34 29.70 9.78 5.57
CA THR A 34 28.51 9.09 6.13
C THR A 34 27.67 10.00 7.04
N PHE A 35 27.42 11.26 6.63
CA PHE A 35 26.51 12.17 7.32
C PHE A 35 25.07 12.14 6.79
N PHE A 36 24.84 11.51 5.62
CA PHE A 36 23.50 11.23 5.11
C PHE A 36 23.17 9.77 5.41
N GLN A 37 22.12 9.53 6.19
CA GLN A 37 21.67 8.18 6.54
C GLN A 37 21.55 7.33 5.25
N PRO A 38 22.21 6.16 5.18
CA PRO A 38 21.99 5.25 4.07
C PRO A 38 20.50 4.89 4.01
N LEU A 39 19.94 4.79 2.80
CA LEU A 39 18.63 4.18 2.59
C LEU A 39 18.61 2.81 3.30
N SER A 40 17.88 2.73 4.41
CA SER A 40 17.72 1.49 5.18
C SER A 40 16.32 0.98 4.93
N ILE A 41 16.14 0.27 3.82
CA ILE A 41 14.93 -0.52 3.57
C ILE A 41 15.31 -1.96 3.90
N ASP A 42 14.59 -2.56 4.83
CA ASP A 42 14.80 -3.95 5.22
C ASP A 42 14.29 -4.93 4.14
N ALA A 43 14.57 -6.22 4.33
CA ALA A 43 14.16 -7.25 3.38
C ALA A 43 12.63 -7.33 3.23
N GLU A 44 11.90 -6.98 4.29
CA GLU A 44 10.45 -6.97 4.30
C GLU A 44 9.88 -5.81 3.47
N GLY A 45 10.46 -4.61 3.59
CA GLY A 45 10.18 -3.45 2.74
C GLY A 45 10.43 -3.71 1.26
N VAL A 46 11.51 -4.41 0.94
CA VAL A 46 11.78 -4.82 -0.45
C VAL A 46 10.71 -5.79 -0.95
N ASN A 47 10.29 -6.76 -0.13
CA ASN A 47 9.25 -7.72 -0.52
C ASN A 47 7.86 -7.07 -0.68
N ASP A 48 7.51 -6.12 0.18
CA ASP A 48 6.25 -5.40 0.09
C ASP A 48 6.20 -4.49 -1.14
N VAL A 49 7.34 -3.90 -1.52
CA VAL A 49 7.47 -3.18 -2.80
C VAL A 49 7.31 -4.11 -3.98
N GLN A 50 7.91 -5.30 -3.94
CA GLN A 50 7.73 -6.31 -4.98
C GLN A 50 6.25 -6.72 -5.10
N THR A 51 5.56 -6.85 -3.97
CA THR A 51 4.11 -7.12 -3.96
C THR A 51 3.33 -6.00 -4.66
N ILE A 52 3.63 -4.73 -4.38
CA ILE A 52 3.02 -3.59 -5.08
C ILE A 52 3.26 -3.65 -6.59
N SER A 53 4.49 -3.97 -7.02
CA SER A 53 4.83 -4.11 -8.43
C SER A 53 4.03 -5.25 -9.09
N LEU A 54 3.92 -6.41 -8.45
CA LEU A 54 3.13 -7.54 -8.96
C LEU A 54 1.64 -7.22 -9.03
N VAL A 55 1.08 -6.52 -8.05
CA VAL A 55 -0.31 -6.02 -8.11
C VAL A 55 -0.47 -5.10 -9.33
N ALA A 56 0.43 -4.14 -9.53
CA ALA A 56 0.38 -3.24 -10.67
C ALA A 56 0.52 -3.96 -12.02
N GLU A 57 1.34 -5.01 -12.12
CA GLU A 57 1.44 -5.87 -13.32
C GLU A 57 0.18 -6.69 -13.55
N SER A 58 -0.43 -7.22 -12.49
CA SER A 58 -1.63 -8.04 -12.59
C SER A 58 -2.87 -7.25 -13.03
N LEU A 59 -2.89 -5.93 -12.79
CA LEU A 59 -3.95 -5.01 -13.24
C LEU A 59 -3.76 -4.48 -14.68
N ASP A 60 -2.86 -5.08 -15.45
CA ASP A 60 -2.65 -4.76 -16.88
C ASP A 60 -3.88 -5.06 -17.73
N GLU A 61 -4.04 -4.31 -18.83
CA GLU A 61 -5.19 -4.45 -19.74
C GLU A 61 -5.36 -5.89 -20.26
N LYS A 62 -4.25 -6.63 -20.46
CA LYS A 62 -4.31 -8.04 -20.89
C LYS A 62 -5.06 -8.96 -19.91
N ASN A 63 -5.18 -8.54 -18.65
CA ASN A 63 -5.83 -9.28 -17.58
C ASN A 63 -7.25 -8.75 -17.25
N ASP A 64 -7.72 -7.74 -17.97
CA ASP A 64 -8.96 -7.04 -17.64
C ASP A 64 -10.20 -7.94 -17.77
N LEU A 65 -10.24 -8.81 -18.78
CA LEU A 65 -11.41 -9.64 -19.07
C LEU A 65 -11.79 -10.57 -17.89
N PRO A 66 -10.90 -11.43 -17.37
CA PRO A 66 -11.21 -12.26 -16.20
C PRO A 66 -11.63 -11.46 -14.96
N LEU A 67 -10.97 -10.31 -14.72
CA LEU A 67 -11.28 -9.47 -13.57
C LEU A 67 -12.65 -8.80 -13.71
N ARG A 68 -12.99 -8.31 -14.91
CA ARG A 68 -14.33 -7.76 -15.20
C ARG A 68 -15.43 -8.79 -14.95
N TYR A 69 -15.25 -10.04 -15.41
CA TYR A 69 -16.22 -11.09 -15.16
C TYR A 69 -16.42 -11.35 -13.67
N TYR A 70 -15.31 -11.46 -12.91
CA TYR A 70 -15.37 -11.67 -11.47
C TYR A 70 -16.14 -10.54 -10.75
N LEU A 71 -15.89 -9.27 -11.10
CA LEU A 71 -16.57 -8.13 -10.47
C LEU A 71 -18.06 -8.03 -10.83
N GLN A 72 -18.47 -8.67 -11.93
CA GLN A 72 -19.85 -8.70 -12.40
C GLN A 72 -20.64 -9.92 -11.90
N GLU A 73 -19.98 -11.01 -11.49
CA GLU A 73 -20.63 -12.22 -10.94
C GLU A 73 -21.67 -11.90 -9.84
N PRO A 74 -21.41 -11.00 -8.87
CA PRO A 74 -22.39 -10.65 -7.84
C PRO A 74 -23.54 -9.76 -8.34
N LYS A 75 -23.36 -9.10 -9.49
CA LYS A 75 -24.25 -8.09 -10.05
C LYS A 75 -24.81 -8.56 -11.39
N ALA A 76 -25.46 -9.72 -11.41
CA ALA A 76 -25.93 -10.46 -12.59
C ALA A 76 -26.66 -9.65 -13.70
N HIS A 77 -27.04 -8.38 -13.45
CA HIS A 77 -27.72 -7.50 -14.40
C HIS A 77 -27.09 -6.09 -14.57
N SER A 78 -25.96 -5.77 -13.93
CA SER A 78 -25.29 -4.47 -14.12
C SER A 78 -23.99 -4.61 -14.91
N VAL A 79 -23.91 -3.95 -16.06
CA VAL A 79 -22.66 -3.86 -16.82
C VAL A 79 -21.74 -2.85 -16.15
N LEU A 80 -20.58 -3.32 -15.71
CA LEU A 80 -19.52 -2.45 -15.18
C LEU A 80 -18.98 -1.56 -16.31
N SER A 81 -19.18 -0.25 -16.19
CA SER A 81 -18.66 0.71 -17.17
C SER A 81 -17.13 0.75 -17.17
N SER A 82 -16.54 1.22 -18.26
CA SER A 82 -15.07 1.37 -18.34
C SER A 82 -14.51 2.32 -17.29
N GLN A 83 -15.26 3.35 -16.91
CA GLN A 83 -14.85 4.28 -15.86
C GLN A 83 -14.87 3.61 -14.49
N GLU A 84 -15.96 2.94 -14.11
CA GLU A 84 -16.04 2.22 -12.84
C GLU A 84 -14.97 1.14 -12.72
N PHE A 85 -14.64 0.48 -13.82
CA PHE A 85 -13.57 -0.51 -13.84
C PHE A 85 -12.18 0.12 -13.68
N LYS A 86 -11.91 1.25 -14.33
CA LYS A 86 -10.65 2.02 -14.14
C LYS A 86 -10.53 2.53 -12.70
N ASP A 87 -11.64 3.01 -12.13
CA ASP A 87 -11.71 3.45 -10.74
C ASP A 87 -11.47 2.29 -9.78
N PHE A 88 -12.03 1.10 -10.05
CA PHE A 88 -11.75 -0.10 -9.28
C PHE A 88 -10.25 -0.45 -9.30
N LYS A 89 -9.63 -0.50 -10.48
CA LYS A 89 -8.19 -0.82 -10.60
C LYS A 89 -7.32 0.19 -9.85
N THR A 90 -7.68 1.48 -9.94
CA THR A 90 -7.02 2.56 -9.20
C THR A 90 -7.14 2.35 -7.70
N LYS A 91 -8.36 2.13 -7.21
CA LYS A 91 -8.65 1.89 -5.80
C LYS A 91 -7.98 0.64 -5.26
N ALA A 92 -7.96 -0.46 -6.02
CA ALA A 92 -7.29 -1.70 -5.62
C ALA A 92 -5.77 -1.50 -5.47
N LEU A 93 -5.12 -0.83 -6.43
CA LEU A 93 -3.69 -0.53 -6.33
C LEU A 93 -3.40 0.44 -5.18
N THR A 94 -4.21 1.50 -5.02
CA THR A 94 -4.11 2.42 -3.88
C THR A 94 -4.30 1.69 -2.54
N GLY A 95 -5.24 0.76 -2.45
CA GLY A 95 -5.48 -0.05 -1.25
C GLY A 95 -4.26 -0.87 -0.86
N CYS A 96 -3.56 -1.46 -1.85
CA CYS A 96 -2.29 -2.14 -1.63
C CYS A 96 -1.24 -1.19 -1.00
N TYR A 97 -1.07 0.02 -1.56
CA TYR A 97 -0.18 1.03 -0.99
C TYR A 97 -0.59 1.41 0.44
N ILE A 98 -1.88 1.59 0.73
CA ILE A 98 -2.37 1.96 2.07
C ILE A 98 -2.03 0.88 3.10
N VAL A 99 -2.27 -0.40 2.77
CA VAL A 99 -1.94 -1.53 3.66
C VAL A 99 -0.45 -1.52 3.99
N LYS A 100 0.40 -1.41 2.97
CA LYS A 100 1.86 -1.40 3.18
C LYS A 100 2.31 -0.14 3.91
N TRP A 101 1.76 1.03 3.57
CA TRP A 101 2.05 2.27 4.28
C TRP A 101 1.76 2.15 5.78
N ARG A 102 0.58 1.65 6.16
CA ARG A 102 0.18 1.56 7.57
C ARG A 102 1.11 0.66 8.39
N LYS A 103 1.60 -0.44 7.80
CA LYS A 103 2.64 -1.29 8.40
C LYS A 103 3.89 -0.47 8.77
N TYR A 104 4.46 0.24 7.80
CA TYR A 104 5.69 1.02 7.98
C TYR A 104 5.52 2.34 8.75
N ASN A 105 4.28 2.83 8.88
CA ASN A 105 3.99 4.01 9.70
C ASN A 105 3.89 3.68 11.20
N SER A 106 3.65 2.40 11.54
CA SER A 106 3.56 1.92 12.93
C SER A 106 4.90 1.43 13.50
N GLU A 107 5.79 0.93 12.64
CA GLU A 107 7.12 0.44 13.01
C GLU A 107 8.17 1.56 12.85
N SER A 108 8.63 2.12 13.96
CA SER A 108 9.79 3.04 14.09
C SER A 108 10.13 3.83 12.80
N SER A 109 9.41 4.93 12.58
CA SER A 109 9.37 5.75 11.36
C SER A 109 10.72 6.24 10.80
N PHE A 110 11.82 6.11 11.55
CA PHE A 110 13.15 6.53 11.13
C PHE A 110 13.77 5.61 10.06
N ASN A 111 13.55 4.29 10.13
CA ASN A 111 14.15 3.37 9.14
C ASN A 111 13.35 3.39 7.83
N ASN A 112 12.03 3.52 7.90
CA ASN A 112 11.15 3.35 6.74
C ASN A 112 10.82 4.67 6.00
N LYS A 113 11.46 5.78 6.38
CA LYS A 113 11.15 7.11 5.81
C LYS A 113 11.28 7.15 4.29
N SER A 114 12.35 6.57 3.75
CA SER A 114 12.57 6.53 2.29
C SER A 114 11.50 5.74 1.56
N LEU A 115 11.02 4.63 2.14
CA LEU A 115 9.94 3.84 1.57
C LEU A 115 8.63 4.63 1.55
N LEU A 116 8.30 5.28 2.67
CA LEU A 116 7.13 6.15 2.76
C LEU A 116 7.20 7.35 1.80
N ASP A 117 8.39 7.90 1.52
CA ASP A 117 8.57 8.96 0.54
C ASP A 117 8.27 8.50 -0.90
N PHE A 118 8.58 7.24 -1.25
CA PHE A 118 8.14 6.66 -2.51
C PHE A 118 6.62 6.53 -2.58
N PHE A 119 5.98 6.08 -1.50
CA PHE A 119 4.53 5.94 -1.45
C PHE A 119 3.83 7.30 -1.56
N ARG A 120 4.33 8.32 -0.85
CA ARG A 120 3.88 9.73 -0.97
C ARG A 120 3.92 10.19 -2.41
N LYS A 121 5.06 9.97 -3.08
CA LYS A 121 5.27 10.40 -4.46
C LYS A 121 4.34 9.68 -5.43
N ASP A 122 4.25 8.35 -5.34
CA ASP A 122 3.44 7.56 -6.27
C ASP A 122 1.93 7.82 -6.07
N LEU A 123 1.46 8.08 -4.84
CA LEU A 123 0.07 8.45 -4.55
C LEU A 123 -0.23 9.95 -4.75
N ASN A 124 0.81 10.79 -4.89
CA ASN A 124 0.74 12.25 -4.91
C ASN A 124 0.06 12.85 -3.66
N VAL A 125 0.47 12.39 -2.46
CA VAL A 125 -0.01 12.87 -1.16
C VAL A 125 1.16 13.09 -0.19
N LYS A 126 0.99 13.94 0.82
CA LYS A 126 1.99 14.16 1.89
C LYS A 126 1.84 13.12 3.01
N GLY A 127 0.62 12.65 3.24
CA GLY A 127 0.32 11.57 4.18
C GLY A 127 -1.02 10.93 3.92
N LEU A 128 -1.30 9.80 4.60
CA LEU A 128 -2.61 9.16 4.53
C LEU A 128 -3.74 10.06 5.05
N GLY A 129 -3.45 11.04 5.92
CA GLY A 129 -4.42 12.01 6.40
C GLY A 129 -4.91 13.01 5.33
N ASP A 130 -4.24 13.09 4.17
CA ASP A 130 -4.71 13.90 3.04
C ASP A 130 -5.82 13.20 2.24
N LEU A 131 -6.07 11.91 2.51
CA LEU A 131 -7.12 11.12 1.86
C LEU A 131 -8.36 11.07 2.75
N GLU A 132 -9.53 11.23 2.14
CA GLU A 132 -10.80 11.07 2.84
C GLU A 132 -10.96 9.64 3.38
N ALA A 133 -11.54 9.52 4.59
CA ALA A 133 -11.72 8.23 5.24
C ALA A 133 -12.56 7.25 4.39
N ASP A 134 -13.64 7.75 3.78
CA ASP A 134 -14.50 6.97 2.88
C ASP A 134 -13.75 6.51 1.62
N TYR A 135 -12.85 7.35 1.11
CA TYR A 135 -12.01 6.98 -0.02
C TYR A 135 -11.04 5.85 0.38
N ILE A 136 -10.35 5.98 1.52
CA ILE A 136 -9.48 4.93 2.06
C ILE A 136 -10.25 3.62 2.23
N ASP A 137 -11.44 3.66 2.83
CA ASP A 137 -12.29 2.49 3.01
C ASP A 137 -12.61 1.81 1.68
N SER A 138 -13.03 2.61 0.69
CA SER A 138 -13.33 2.10 -0.65
C SER A 138 -12.11 1.48 -1.36
N CYS A 139 -10.90 2.01 -1.12
CA CYS A 139 -9.66 1.43 -1.62
C CYS A 139 -9.34 0.08 -0.98
N LEU A 140 -9.54 -0.03 0.34
CA LEU A 140 -9.30 -1.28 1.07
C LEU A 140 -10.31 -2.37 0.69
N VAL A 141 -11.59 -1.99 0.46
CA VAL A 141 -12.61 -2.91 -0.06
C VAL A 141 -12.23 -3.39 -1.46
N ALA A 142 -11.91 -2.47 -2.38
CA ALA A 142 -11.51 -2.84 -3.74
C ALA A 142 -10.26 -3.74 -3.76
N PHE A 143 -9.30 -3.49 -2.87
CA PHE A 143 -8.12 -4.33 -2.74
C PHE A 143 -8.46 -5.72 -2.17
N SER A 144 -9.37 -5.81 -1.19
CA SER A 144 -9.86 -7.09 -0.67
C SER A 144 -10.57 -7.91 -1.76
N ASP A 145 -11.44 -7.29 -2.56
CA ASP A 145 -12.11 -7.93 -3.69
C ASP A 145 -11.10 -8.44 -4.72
N PHE A 146 -10.09 -7.63 -5.02
CA PHE A 146 -9.00 -8.01 -5.91
C PHE A 146 -8.19 -9.19 -5.35
N CYS A 147 -7.87 -9.21 -4.06
CA CYS A 147 -7.23 -10.37 -3.43
C CYS A 147 -8.10 -11.64 -3.51
N GLY A 148 -9.42 -11.50 -3.37
CA GLY A 148 -10.37 -12.59 -3.57
C GLY A 148 -10.32 -13.16 -5.00
N PHE A 149 -10.26 -12.27 -6.00
CA PHE A 149 -10.05 -12.65 -7.40
C PHE A 149 -8.73 -13.39 -7.61
N VAL A 150 -7.63 -12.88 -7.07
CA VAL A 150 -6.29 -13.52 -7.16
C VAL A 150 -6.34 -14.93 -6.55
N PHE A 151 -6.96 -15.08 -5.38
CA PHE A 151 -7.12 -16.38 -4.73
C PHE A 151 -7.95 -17.37 -5.57
N LYS A 152 -9.07 -16.91 -6.16
CA LYS A 152 -9.91 -17.73 -7.06
C LYS A 152 -9.12 -18.19 -8.29
N ASN A 153 -8.17 -17.38 -8.75
CA ASN A 153 -7.36 -17.64 -9.94
C ASN A 153 -5.93 -18.10 -9.64
N LYS A 154 -5.63 -18.55 -8.41
CA LYS A 154 -4.27 -18.91 -7.96
C LYS A 154 -3.58 -20.00 -8.78
N ALA A 155 -4.34 -20.81 -9.52
CA ALA A 155 -3.81 -21.85 -10.39
C ALA A 155 -3.28 -21.31 -11.74
N SER A 156 -3.64 -20.08 -12.10
CA SER A 156 -3.10 -19.41 -13.29
C SER A 156 -1.66 -18.96 -13.03
N SER A 157 -0.77 -19.16 -14.01
CA SER A 157 0.62 -18.70 -13.94
C SER A 157 0.74 -17.18 -13.75
N THR A 158 -0.30 -16.42 -14.13
CA THR A 158 -0.35 -14.97 -13.93
C THR A 158 -0.51 -14.58 -12.45
N TYR A 159 -1.22 -15.39 -11.67
CA TYR A 159 -1.63 -15.04 -10.30
C TYR A 159 -1.00 -15.93 -9.23
N SER A 160 -0.36 -17.04 -9.59
CA SER A 160 0.30 -17.94 -8.64
C SER A 160 1.36 -17.22 -7.81
N GLY A 161 2.28 -16.51 -8.44
CA GLY A 161 3.34 -15.75 -7.76
C GLY A 161 2.79 -14.59 -6.90
N LEU A 162 1.73 -13.92 -7.35
CA LEU A 162 1.07 -12.87 -6.57
C LEU A 162 0.32 -13.46 -5.37
N ASN A 163 -0.35 -14.60 -5.53
CA ASN A 163 -1.05 -15.29 -4.46
C ASN A 163 -0.07 -15.77 -3.36
N GLU A 164 1.10 -16.28 -3.77
CA GLU A 164 2.17 -16.65 -2.83
C GLU A 164 2.68 -15.44 -2.04
N GLN A 165 2.82 -14.28 -2.69
CA GLN A 165 3.29 -13.04 -2.07
C GLN A 165 2.27 -12.40 -1.12
N LEU A 166 0.99 -12.41 -1.49
CA LEU A 166 -0.07 -11.89 -0.63
C LEU A 166 -0.25 -12.77 0.63
N LYS A 167 0.16 -14.04 0.60
CA LYS A 167 0.07 -15.00 1.73
C LYS A 167 -1.37 -15.11 2.30
N GLY A 168 -1.54 -15.97 3.30
CA GLY A 168 -2.81 -16.10 4.03
C GLY A 168 -3.15 -14.92 4.93
N SER A 169 -2.19 -14.02 5.22
CA SER A 169 -2.35 -12.91 6.16
C SER A 169 -2.93 -11.64 5.53
N ILE A 170 -3.01 -11.51 4.21
CA ILE A 170 -3.40 -10.25 3.57
C ILE A 170 -4.77 -9.74 4.02
N GLN A 171 -5.74 -10.64 4.25
CA GLN A 171 -7.07 -10.23 4.71
C GLN A 171 -7.03 -9.69 6.14
N LEU A 172 -6.16 -10.22 6.99
CA LEU A 172 -5.91 -9.68 8.33
C LEU A 172 -5.18 -8.33 8.25
N GLU A 173 -4.20 -8.19 7.35
CA GLU A 173 -3.51 -6.92 7.10
C GLU A 173 -4.48 -5.84 6.61
N ILE A 174 -5.39 -6.18 5.69
CA ILE A 174 -6.45 -5.28 5.20
C ILE A 174 -7.40 -4.90 6.35
N HIS A 175 -7.82 -5.88 7.17
CA HIS A 175 -8.68 -5.62 8.32
C HIS A 175 -8.02 -4.64 9.30
N ASN A 176 -6.76 -4.86 9.67
CA ASN A 176 -6.01 -3.96 10.54
C ASN A 176 -5.77 -2.59 9.90
N ALA A 177 -5.60 -2.55 8.57
CA ALA A 177 -5.54 -1.31 7.82
C ALA A 177 -6.89 -0.60 7.71
N ARG A 178 -8.03 -1.27 7.91
CA ARG A 178 -9.36 -0.66 7.94
C ARG A 178 -9.70 -0.14 9.33
N PHE A 179 -9.39 -0.94 10.33
CA PHE A 179 -9.60 -0.65 11.75
C PHE A 179 -8.25 -0.58 12.46
N PRO A 180 -7.52 0.54 12.30
CA PRO A 180 -6.25 0.70 13.00
C PRO A 180 -6.57 0.68 14.49
N THR A 181 -6.14 -0.37 15.19
CA THR A 181 -6.26 -0.40 16.65
C THR A 181 -5.51 0.79 17.19
N THR A 182 -6.23 1.70 17.84
CA THR A 182 -5.69 2.77 18.65
C THR A 182 -4.72 2.14 19.63
N THR A 183 -3.41 2.29 19.39
CA THR A 183 -2.38 1.70 20.25
C THR A 183 -2.61 2.23 21.66
N ALA A 184 -2.52 1.37 22.68
CA ALA A 184 -2.75 1.75 24.08
C ALA A 184 -1.96 3.00 24.53
N SER A 185 -0.84 3.29 23.87
CA SER A 185 -0.04 4.51 24.06
C SER A 185 -0.77 5.80 23.70
N SER A 186 -1.63 5.80 22.67
CA SER A 186 -2.41 6.97 22.25
C SER A 186 -3.60 7.26 23.18
N LEU A 187 -4.26 6.21 23.69
CA LEU A 187 -5.29 6.34 24.73
C LEU A 187 -4.69 6.79 26.07
N LEU A 188 -3.48 6.33 26.42
CA LEU A 188 -2.76 6.81 27.61
C LEU A 188 -2.30 8.26 27.44
N TYR A 189 -1.84 8.65 26.25
CA TYR A 189 -1.47 10.04 25.97
C TYR A 189 -2.69 10.97 26.02
N GLU A 190 -3.83 10.57 25.44
CA GLU A 190 -5.09 11.28 25.58
C GLU A 190 -5.55 11.32 27.04
N ALA A 191 -5.53 10.21 27.77
CA ALA A 191 -5.92 10.19 29.18
C ALA A 191 -5.01 11.07 30.05
N VAL A 192 -3.70 11.08 29.79
CA VAL A 192 -2.74 11.97 30.46
C VAL A 192 -3.00 13.42 30.08
N ASN A 193 -3.22 13.73 28.80
CA ASN A 193 -3.50 15.09 28.34
C ASN A 193 -4.83 15.61 28.88
N THR A 194 -5.89 14.79 28.90
CA THR A 194 -7.18 15.10 29.51
C THR A 194 -7.06 15.27 31.02
N GLY A 195 -6.27 14.40 31.70
CA GLY A 195 -5.97 14.55 33.13
C GLY A 195 -5.20 15.83 33.44
N MET A 196 -4.22 16.19 32.61
CA MET A 196 -3.45 17.43 32.74
C MET A 196 -4.32 18.67 32.51
N GLN A 197 -5.23 18.63 31.52
CA GLN A 197 -6.21 19.70 31.29
C GLN A 197 -7.19 19.84 32.45
N ALA A 198 -7.66 18.73 33.04
CA ALA A 198 -8.52 18.73 34.22
C ALA A 198 -7.80 19.29 35.47
N LEU A 199 -6.48 19.13 35.55
CA LEU A 199 -5.64 19.67 36.63
C LEU A 199 -5.16 21.11 36.36
N GLY A 200 -5.56 21.73 35.25
CA GLY A 200 -5.22 23.13 34.92
C GLY A 200 -3.76 23.34 34.53
N ILE A 201 -3.02 22.28 34.22
CA ILE A 201 -1.61 22.35 33.79
C ILE A 201 -1.62 22.68 32.29
N LYS A 202 -1.22 23.90 31.93
CA LYS A 202 -1.10 24.37 30.54
C LYS A 202 0.38 24.50 30.16
N PHE A 203 0.72 24.08 28.93
CA PHE A 203 1.92 24.47 28.20
C PHE A 203 1.53 25.41 27.06
#